data_AF-A0A1J4STS5-F1
#
_entry.id   AF-A0A1J4STS5-F1
#
_cell.length_a   1.000
_cell.length_b   1.000
_cell.length_c   1.000
_cell.angle_alpha   90.00
_cell.angle_beta   90.00
_cell.angle_gamma   90.00
#
_symmetry.space_group_name_H-M   'P 1'
#
loop_
_entity.id
_entity.type
_entity.pdbx_description
1 polymer ?
#
loop_
_entity_poly.entity_id
_entity_poly.type
_entity_poly.pdbx_seq_one_letter_code
_entity_poly.pdbx_strand_id
1 'polypeptide(L)'
;MKSLQLKLGPMDNFSYLLWDEDTKEAAVIDPAWQPEKIQELIQKEGLNLQCILLTHAHPDHVNGVAYFTGADNKLPVYLHEADYFMLEVKPPVLRPVHDGEKLEAGALKITVLHTPGHTPGSVCYRAGEAVYTGDTLFVGECGRVDLPGSSAEDLYDSFVRLSGLPESSAVYPGHSYNGDKSTLGVQKEYNLYLKLALAGRRDEFLKAVV
;
A
#
# COMPACT_ATOMS: atom_id res chain seq x y z
N MET A 1 -1.90 13.51 -12.86
CA MET A 1 -1.48 12.88 -11.58
C MET A 1 0.00 12.59 -11.63
N LYS A 2 0.73 13.04 -10.62
CA LYS A 2 2.11 12.65 -10.32
C LYS A 2 2.16 11.74 -9.10
N SER A 3 3.20 10.92 -9.07
CA SER A 3 3.54 10.04 -7.95
C SER A 3 5.04 10.13 -7.69
N LEU A 4 5.41 10.26 -6.42
CA LEU A 4 6.79 10.23 -5.96
C LEU A 4 6.96 9.11 -4.94
N GLN A 5 7.93 8.24 -5.21
CA GLN A 5 8.35 7.15 -4.32
C GLN A 5 9.49 7.63 -3.43
N LEU A 6 9.36 7.42 -2.12
CA LEU A 6 10.30 7.88 -1.12
C LEU A 6 10.77 6.70 -0.29
N LYS A 7 12.04 6.34 -0.41
CA LYS A 7 12.68 5.34 0.45
C LYS A 7 13.09 6.01 1.76
N LEU A 8 12.37 5.74 2.84
CA LEU A 8 12.48 6.47 4.10
C LEU A 8 12.79 5.54 5.27
N GLY A 9 13.76 5.93 6.09
CA GLY A 9 14.09 5.18 7.30
C GLY A 9 14.73 3.80 7.06
N PRO A 10 14.71 2.93 8.09
CA PRO A 10 15.21 1.56 8.00
C PRO A 10 14.29 0.64 7.17
N MET A 11 14.71 -0.63 7.03
CA MET A 11 13.94 -1.72 6.40
C MET A 11 13.54 -1.50 4.93
N ASP A 12 14.26 -0.61 4.24
CA ASP A 12 14.03 -0.33 2.83
C ASP A 12 12.57 0.08 2.52
N ASN A 13 11.90 0.74 3.48
CA ASN A 13 10.48 1.06 3.44
C ASN A 13 10.19 2.21 2.46
N PHE A 14 9.06 2.13 1.76
CA PHE A 14 8.57 3.14 0.85
C PHE A 14 7.32 3.84 1.38
N SER A 15 7.36 5.16 1.30
CA SER A 15 6.16 6.01 1.32
C SER A 15 5.92 6.58 -0.07
N TYR A 16 4.66 6.88 -0.38
CA TYR A 16 4.28 7.45 -1.68
C TYR A 16 3.53 8.76 -1.51
N LEU A 17 3.94 9.78 -2.26
CA LEU A 17 3.23 11.06 -2.35
C LEU A 17 2.58 11.16 -3.72
N LEU A 18 1.25 11.19 -3.75
CA LEU A 18 0.44 11.31 -4.96
C LEU A 18 -0.18 12.69 -5.00
N TRP A 19 -0.22 13.32 -6.17
CA TRP A 19 -0.95 14.58 -6.33
C TRP A 19 -1.44 14.81 -7.74
N ASP A 20 -2.52 15.58 -7.83
CA ASP A 20 -2.97 16.14 -9.09
C ASP A 20 -2.17 17.41 -9.42
N GLU A 21 -1.72 17.53 -10.67
CA GLU A 21 -0.78 18.59 -11.03
C GLU A 21 -1.42 19.98 -11.11
N ASP A 22 -2.72 20.00 -11.43
CA ASP A 22 -3.49 21.22 -11.66
C ASP A 22 -4.05 21.76 -10.34
N THR A 23 -4.74 20.91 -9.58
CA THR A 23 -5.39 21.28 -8.31
C THR A 23 -4.44 21.30 -7.11
N LYS A 24 -3.27 20.64 -7.22
CA LYS A 24 -2.31 20.42 -6.12
C LYS A 24 -2.85 19.58 -4.97
N GLU A 25 -4.03 18.97 -5.11
CA GLU A 25 -4.59 18.08 -4.10
C GLU A 25 -3.78 16.77 -4.05
N ALA A 26 -3.43 16.36 -2.84
CA ALA A 26 -2.47 15.29 -2.61
C ALA A 26 -2.97 14.24 -1.62
N ALA A 27 -2.42 13.04 -1.73
CA ALA A 27 -2.56 11.95 -0.76
C ALA A 27 -1.17 11.36 -0.48
N VAL A 28 -0.96 10.91 0.75
CA VAL A 28 0.23 10.13 1.10
C VAL A 28 -0.16 8.69 1.44
N ILE A 29 0.61 7.74 0.93
CA ILE A 29 0.48 6.32 1.26
C ILE A 29 1.63 5.92 2.19
N ASP A 30 1.29 5.28 3.31
CA ASP A 30 2.22 4.73 4.32
C ASP A 30 3.32 5.72 4.74
N PRO A 31 3.01 6.86 5.39
CA PRO A 31 3.99 7.86 5.77
C PRO A 31 4.89 7.35 6.91
N ALA A 32 5.97 6.68 6.54
CA ALA A 32 6.83 5.91 7.42
C ALA A 32 8.13 6.65 7.75
N TRP A 33 8.59 6.52 8.99
CA TRP A 33 9.91 6.87 9.54
C TRP A 33 10.32 8.34 9.54
N GLN A 34 10.21 9.03 8.41
CA GLN A 34 10.71 10.39 8.18
C GLN A 34 9.60 11.30 7.63
N PRO A 35 8.46 11.46 8.36
CA PRO A 35 7.32 12.25 7.90
C PRO A 35 7.69 13.72 7.61
N GLU A 36 8.72 14.26 8.26
CA GLU A 36 9.25 15.59 7.99
C GLU A 36 9.74 15.77 6.55
N LYS A 37 10.35 14.74 5.93
CA LYS A 37 10.80 14.82 4.53
C LYS A 37 9.62 14.85 3.56
N ILE A 38 8.55 14.12 3.88
CA ILE A 38 7.30 14.16 3.11
C ILE A 38 6.69 15.56 3.24
N GLN A 39 6.68 16.13 4.45
CA GLN A 39 6.17 17.47 4.71
C GLN A 39 6.96 18.57 3.97
N GLU A 40 8.29 18.47 3.92
CA GLU A 40 9.14 19.37 3.13
C GLU A 40 8.78 19.34 1.65
N LEU A 41 8.52 18.15 1.10
CA LEU A 41 8.11 17.99 -0.30
C LEU A 41 6.71 18.56 -0.55
N ILE A 42 5.76 18.33 0.36
CA ILE A 42 4.42 18.92 0.31
C ILE A 42 4.52 20.45 0.26
N GLN A 43 5.35 21.06 1.11
CA GLN A 43 5.54 22.52 1.13
C GLN A 43 6.23 23.02 -0.14
N LYS A 44 7.31 22.35 -0.56
CA LYS A 44 8.08 22.72 -1.75
C LYS A 44 7.24 22.73 -3.02
N GLU A 45 6.39 21.72 -3.18
CA GLU A 45 5.55 21.56 -4.37
C GLU A 45 4.19 22.29 -4.24
N GLY A 46 3.94 22.94 -3.10
CA GLY A 46 2.70 23.69 -2.84
C GLY A 46 1.46 22.81 -2.78
N LEU A 47 1.57 21.60 -2.21
CA LEU A 47 0.52 20.60 -2.21
C LEU A 47 -0.47 20.77 -1.05
N ASN A 48 -1.72 20.41 -1.30
CA ASN A 48 -2.79 20.38 -0.32
C ASN A 48 -3.12 18.93 0.05
N LEU A 49 -2.57 18.45 1.16
CA LEU A 49 -2.76 17.07 1.61
C LEU A 49 -4.21 16.82 2.06
N GLN A 50 -4.91 15.92 1.36
CA GLN A 50 -6.32 15.60 1.58
C GLN A 50 -6.52 14.40 2.50
N CYS A 51 -5.62 13.43 2.47
CA CYS A 51 -5.72 12.23 3.30
C CYS A 51 -4.39 11.47 3.42
N ILE A 52 -4.39 10.54 4.38
CA ILE A 52 -3.41 9.44 4.45
C ILE A 52 -4.13 8.14 4.10
N LEU A 53 -3.49 7.31 3.29
CA LEU A 53 -3.93 5.98 2.94
C LEU A 53 -2.93 4.97 3.53
N LEU A 54 -3.41 4.03 4.33
CA LEU A 54 -2.58 2.96 4.89
C LEU A 54 -2.86 1.68 4.14
N THR A 55 -1.81 1.01 3.66
CA THR A 55 -1.94 -0.31 3.01
C THR A 55 -2.25 -1.40 4.03
N HIS A 56 -1.66 -1.29 5.22
CA HIS A 56 -1.89 -2.17 6.37
C HIS A 56 -1.39 -1.48 7.64
N ALA A 57 -1.61 -2.09 8.81
CA ALA A 57 -1.33 -1.46 10.11
C ALA A 57 -0.06 -1.93 10.84
N HIS A 58 0.95 -2.45 10.12
CA HIS A 58 2.22 -2.72 10.78
C HIS A 58 2.91 -1.42 11.23
N PRO A 59 3.64 -1.43 12.36
CA PRO A 59 4.18 -0.21 12.98
C PRO A 59 5.07 0.62 12.05
N ASP A 60 5.81 -0.04 11.17
CA ASP A 60 6.71 0.57 10.21
C ASP A 60 5.99 1.32 9.09
N HIS A 61 4.72 1.03 8.82
CA HIS A 61 3.90 1.77 7.84
C HIS A 61 3.10 2.93 8.45
N VAL A 62 2.81 2.87 9.75
CA VAL A 62 1.89 3.81 10.41
C VAL A 62 2.57 4.83 11.34
N ASN A 63 3.86 4.65 11.66
CA ASN A 63 4.56 5.44 12.68
C ASN A 63 4.64 6.95 12.40
N GLY A 64 4.51 7.41 11.16
CA GLY A 64 4.49 8.84 10.83
C GLY A 64 3.10 9.46 10.72
N VAL A 65 2.02 8.69 10.90
CA VAL A 65 0.63 9.19 10.80
C VAL A 65 0.38 10.34 11.77
N ALA A 66 0.80 10.17 13.03
CA ALA A 66 0.58 11.15 14.10
C ALA A 66 1.21 12.52 13.81
N TYR A 67 2.28 12.58 12.99
CA TYR A 67 2.90 13.83 12.56
C TYR A 67 1.91 14.70 11.78
N PHE A 68 1.09 14.08 10.93
CA PHE A 68 0.11 14.79 10.10
C PHE A 68 -1.24 14.95 10.79
N THR A 69 -1.60 14.09 11.75
CA THR A 69 -2.94 14.07 12.37
C THR A 69 -2.96 14.62 13.81
N GLY A 70 -2.09 15.58 14.14
CA GLY A 70 -2.06 16.21 15.47
C GLY A 70 -3.41 16.79 15.91
N ALA A 71 -3.52 17.22 17.18
CA ALA A 71 -4.80 17.50 17.85
C ALA A 71 -5.80 18.41 17.09
N ASP A 72 -5.32 19.38 16.31
CA ASP A 72 -6.16 20.31 15.56
C ASP A 72 -6.35 19.92 14.08
N ASN A 73 -5.65 18.88 13.59
CA ASN A 73 -5.72 18.45 12.20
C ASN A 73 -6.68 17.26 12.02
N LYS A 74 -7.74 17.47 11.24
CA LYS A 74 -8.77 16.48 10.93
C LYS A 74 -8.47 15.68 9.66
N LEU A 75 -7.20 15.58 9.28
CA LEU A 75 -6.78 14.84 8.10
C LEU A 75 -7.28 13.39 8.19
N PRO A 76 -8.15 12.93 7.28
CA PRO A 76 -8.67 11.58 7.32
C PRO A 76 -7.56 10.57 7.02
N VAL A 77 -7.50 9.52 7.84
CA VAL A 77 -6.66 8.35 7.66
C VAL A 77 -7.54 7.19 7.27
N TYR A 78 -7.21 6.55 6.17
CA TYR A 78 -7.93 5.40 5.63
C TYR A 78 -7.16 4.11 5.91
N LEU A 79 -7.83 3.12 6.49
CA LEU A 79 -7.26 1.82 6.82
C LEU A 79 -8.38 0.78 6.83
N HIS A 80 -8.10 -0.45 6.38
CA HIS A 80 -9.10 -1.50 6.46
C HIS A 80 -9.38 -1.90 7.91
N GLU A 81 -10.66 -2.07 8.28
CA GLU A 81 -11.06 -2.29 9.67
C GLU A 81 -10.51 -3.58 10.29
N ALA A 82 -10.23 -4.58 9.45
CA ALA A 82 -9.63 -5.84 9.88
C ALA A 82 -8.23 -5.67 10.48
N ASP A 83 -7.57 -4.52 10.27
CA ASP A 83 -6.26 -4.20 10.82
C ASP A 83 -6.32 -3.29 12.07
N TYR A 84 -7.52 -2.87 12.50
CA TYR A 84 -7.66 -1.96 13.65
C TYR A 84 -7.11 -2.51 14.96
N PHE A 85 -7.00 -3.84 15.09
CA PHE A 85 -6.45 -4.49 16.28
C PHE A 85 -4.95 -4.27 16.45
N MET A 86 -4.23 -3.88 15.39
CA MET A 86 -2.79 -3.60 15.42
C MET A 86 -2.47 -2.13 15.75
N LEU A 87 -3.46 -1.24 15.66
CA LEU A 87 -3.26 0.18 15.96
C LEU A 87 -3.12 0.41 17.47
N GLU A 88 -1.91 0.77 17.90
CA GLU A 88 -1.67 1.22 19.29
C GLU A 88 -2.35 2.57 19.57
N VAL A 89 -2.28 3.48 18.60
CA VAL A 89 -2.88 4.82 18.68
C VAL A 89 -3.74 5.07 17.45
N LYS A 90 -5.05 5.25 17.68
CA LYS A 90 -5.99 5.57 16.61
C LYS A 90 -5.89 7.06 16.25
N PRO A 91 -5.77 7.42 14.96
CA PRO A 91 -5.81 8.81 14.56
C PRO A 91 -7.19 9.41 14.84
N PRO A 92 -7.30 10.74 15.03
CA PRO A 92 -8.58 11.40 15.36
C PRO A 92 -9.69 11.15 14.33
N VAL A 93 -9.34 11.01 13.06
CA VAL A 93 -10.26 10.73 11.96
C VAL A 93 -9.82 9.47 11.22
N LEU A 94 -10.16 8.30 11.77
CA LEU A 94 -9.96 7.01 11.13
C LEU A 94 -11.21 6.62 10.33
N ARG A 95 -11.03 6.27 9.05
CA ARG A 95 -12.11 5.81 8.16
C ARG A 95 -11.79 4.41 7.63
N PRO A 96 -12.75 3.48 7.68
CA PRO A 96 -12.57 2.19 7.05
C PRO A 96 -12.47 2.36 5.54
N VAL A 97 -11.77 1.44 4.89
CA VAL A 97 -11.85 1.24 3.44
C VAL A 97 -12.42 -0.14 3.14
N HIS A 98 -13.12 -0.24 2.02
CA HIS A 98 -13.74 -1.49 1.58
C HIS A 98 -13.31 -1.88 0.17
N ASP A 99 -13.44 -3.17 -0.14
CA ASP A 99 -13.05 -3.67 -1.45
C ASP A 99 -13.83 -3.01 -2.60
N GLY A 100 -13.11 -2.60 -3.65
CA GLY A 100 -13.69 -1.95 -4.83
C GLY A 100 -14.14 -0.51 -4.60
N GLU A 101 -13.96 0.03 -3.40
CA GLU A 101 -14.26 1.42 -3.07
C GLU A 101 -13.42 2.37 -3.92
N LYS A 102 -14.03 3.48 -4.33
CA LYS A 102 -13.36 4.57 -5.05
C LYS A 102 -13.24 5.76 -4.10
N LEU A 103 -12.04 5.98 -3.60
CA LEU A 103 -11.69 7.11 -2.78
C LEU A 103 -11.38 8.32 -3.65
N GLU A 104 -11.87 9.47 -3.21
CA GLU A 104 -11.52 10.77 -3.77
C GLU A 104 -10.66 11.53 -2.76
N ALA A 105 -9.41 11.79 -3.14
CA ALA A 105 -8.51 12.68 -2.41
C ALA A 105 -8.38 13.96 -3.21
N GLY A 106 -9.43 14.79 -3.15
CA GLY A 106 -9.61 15.87 -4.10
C GLY A 106 -9.88 15.32 -5.51
N ALA A 107 -9.12 15.78 -6.49
CA ALA A 107 -9.18 15.32 -7.88
C ALA A 107 -8.59 13.92 -8.11
N LEU A 108 -7.84 13.37 -7.14
CA LEU A 108 -7.27 12.03 -7.24
C LEU A 108 -8.36 10.97 -7.08
N LYS A 109 -8.39 10.03 -8.04
CA LYS A 109 -9.28 8.85 -8.00
C LYS A 109 -8.47 7.61 -7.69
N ILE A 110 -8.74 7.00 -6.54
CA ILE A 110 -7.98 5.87 -6.02
C ILE A 110 -8.95 4.73 -5.75
N THR A 111 -8.71 3.57 -6.36
CA THR A 111 -9.51 2.36 -6.14
C THR A 111 -8.84 1.48 -5.10
N VAL A 112 -9.61 1.04 -4.12
CA VAL A 112 -9.17 0.11 -3.08
C VAL A 112 -9.32 -1.32 -3.60
N LEU A 113 -8.27 -2.12 -3.45
CA LEU A 113 -8.29 -3.55 -3.70
C LEU A 113 -7.97 -4.23 -2.38
N HIS A 114 -8.95 -4.89 -1.75
CA HIS A 114 -8.68 -5.68 -0.55
C HIS A 114 -7.88 -6.92 -0.95
N THR A 115 -6.70 -7.04 -0.36
CA THR A 115 -5.69 -8.05 -0.65
C THR A 115 -5.13 -8.64 0.65
N PRO A 116 -5.97 -9.32 1.45
CA PRO A 116 -5.54 -9.91 2.71
C PRO A 116 -4.47 -10.98 2.49
N GLY A 117 -3.69 -11.24 3.53
CA GLY A 117 -2.70 -12.31 3.53
C GLY A 117 -1.52 -11.98 4.43
N HIS A 118 -0.79 -10.91 4.10
CA HIS A 118 0.24 -10.38 4.99
C HIS A 118 -0.38 -9.88 6.31
N THR A 119 -1.49 -9.15 6.22
CA THR A 119 -2.41 -8.86 7.32
C THR A 119 -3.86 -9.11 6.88
N PRO A 120 -4.82 -9.27 7.82
CA PRO A 120 -6.25 -9.39 7.48
C PRO A 120 -6.81 -8.18 6.72
N GLY A 121 -6.28 -6.99 6.99
CA GLY A 121 -6.69 -5.73 6.41
C GLY A 121 -5.76 -5.19 5.33
N SER A 122 -4.83 -5.99 4.82
CA SER A 122 -3.95 -5.56 3.74
C SER A 122 -4.77 -5.14 2.51
N VAL A 123 -4.48 -3.95 1.98
CA VAL A 123 -5.07 -3.42 0.75
C VAL A 123 -3.99 -2.93 -0.21
N CYS A 124 -4.25 -3.10 -1.50
CA CYS A 124 -3.54 -2.40 -2.56
C CYS A 124 -4.35 -1.18 -3.00
N TYR A 125 -3.68 -0.04 -3.24
CA TYR A 125 -4.32 1.14 -3.82
C TYR A 125 -3.98 1.25 -5.30
N ARG A 126 -4.99 1.40 -6.16
CA ARG A 126 -4.80 1.63 -7.60
C ARG A 126 -5.16 3.05 -7.99
N ALA A 127 -4.21 3.76 -8.60
CA ALA A 127 -4.42 5.10 -9.13
C ALA A 127 -3.88 5.17 -10.57
N GLY A 128 -4.78 5.30 -11.55
CA GLY A 128 -4.43 5.17 -12.97
C GLY A 128 -3.85 3.78 -13.28
N GLU A 129 -2.63 3.76 -13.82
CA GLU A 129 -1.88 2.53 -14.12
C GLU A 129 -1.01 2.05 -12.94
N ALA A 130 -0.86 2.85 -11.89
CA ALA A 130 -0.06 2.48 -10.71
C ALA A 130 -0.87 1.66 -9.71
N VAL A 131 -0.23 0.67 -9.10
CA VAL A 131 -0.73 -0.14 -8.00
C VAL A 131 0.28 -0.11 -6.87
N TYR A 132 -0.11 0.49 -5.74
CA TYR A 132 0.65 0.53 -4.50
C TYR A 132 0.28 -0.70 -3.70
N THR A 133 1.20 -1.64 -3.60
CA THR A 133 0.91 -3.01 -3.17
C THR A 133 1.19 -3.27 -1.69
N GLY A 134 1.73 -2.27 -0.99
CA GLY A 134 2.20 -2.42 0.38
C GLY A 134 3.01 -3.71 0.50
N ASP A 135 2.66 -4.49 1.50
CA ASP A 135 3.34 -5.75 1.80
C ASP A 135 2.59 -6.97 1.27
N THR A 136 1.64 -6.78 0.36
CA THR A 136 1.04 -7.92 -0.35
C THR A 136 2.01 -8.47 -1.40
N LEU A 137 2.43 -7.63 -2.34
CA LEU A 137 3.27 -8.00 -3.49
C LEU A 137 4.54 -7.13 -3.51
N PHE A 138 5.70 -7.79 -3.51
CA PHE A 138 6.99 -7.16 -3.72
C PHE A 138 7.54 -7.46 -5.12
N VAL A 139 8.64 -6.81 -5.50
CA VAL A 139 9.39 -7.17 -6.71
C VAL A 139 10.01 -8.56 -6.49
N GLY A 140 9.54 -9.57 -7.22
CA GLY A 140 10.03 -10.96 -7.13
C GLY A 140 9.60 -11.76 -5.90
N GLU A 141 8.96 -11.13 -4.91
CA GLU A 141 8.60 -11.72 -3.62
C GLU A 141 7.16 -11.38 -3.18
N CYS A 142 6.73 -11.88 -2.03
CA CYS A 142 5.47 -11.54 -1.38
C CYS A 142 5.68 -11.16 0.10
N GLY A 143 4.63 -10.64 0.75
CA GLY A 143 4.62 -10.46 2.20
C GLY A 143 4.74 -11.77 2.95
N ARG A 144 5.37 -11.70 4.13
CA ARG A 144 5.42 -12.80 5.10
C ARG A 144 4.03 -13.10 5.68
N VAL A 145 3.80 -14.36 6.08
CA VAL A 145 2.51 -14.86 6.60
C VAL A 145 2.65 -15.64 7.91
N ASP A 146 3.59 -15.22 8.76
CA ASP A 146 3.89 -15.82 10.06
C ASP A 146 3.62 -14.90 11.25
N LEU A 147 2.97 -13.75 11.02
CA LEU A 147 2.55 -12.80 12.06
C LEU A 147 1.07 -12.97 12.44
N PRO A 148 0.63 -12.51 13.63
CA PRO A 148 -0.76 -12.65 14.06
C PRO A 148 -1.78 -12.11 13.04
N GLY A 149 -2.74 -12.96 12.65
CA GLY A 149 -3.79 -12.62 11.69
C GLY A 149 -3.40 -12.83 10.22
N SER A 150 -2.13 -13.03 9.90
CA SER A 150 -1.71 -13.36 8.54
C SER A 150 -2.22 -14.74 8.07
N SER A 151 -2.29 -14.94 6.76
CA SER A 151 -2.91 -16.11 6.14
C SER A 151 -2.33 -16.37 4.75
N ALA A 152 -1.65 -17.51 4.59
CA ALA A 152 -1.12 -17.95 3.30
C ALA A 152 -2.23 -18.20 2.26
N GLU A 153 -3.39 -18.67 2.71
CA GLU A 153 -4.56 -18.95 1.88
C GLU A 153 -5.15 -17.65 1.32
N ASP A 154 -5.32 -16.64 2.18
CA ASP A 154 -5.81 -15.32 1.76
C ASP A 154 -4.79 -14.63 0.84
N LEU A 155 -3.49 -14.78 1.13
CA LEU A 155 -2.44 -14.24 0.26
C LEU A 155 -2.48 -14.87 -1.13
N TYR A 156 -2.70 -16.18 -1.23
CA TYR A 156 -2.88 -16.86 -2.52
C TYR A 156 -4.05 -16.25 -3.30
N ASP A 157 -5.23 -16.13 -2.67
CA ASP A 157 -6.42 -15.59 -3.31
C ASP A 157 -6.22 -14.10 -3.72
N SER A 158 -5.47 -13.34 -2.93
CA SER A 158 -5.02 -11.98 -3.27
C SER A 158 -4.09 -11.95 -4.49
N PHE A 159 -3.15 -12.88 -4.61
CA PHE A 159 -2.28 -12.99 -5.78
C PHE A 159 -3.05 -13.41 -7.04
N VAL A 160 -4.03 -14.31 -6.92
CA VAL A 160 -4.94 -14.66 -8.02
C VAL A 160 -5.67 -13.41 -8.51
N ARG A 161 -6.20 -12.59 -7.59
CA ARG A 161 -6.83 -11.31 -7.93
C ARG A 161 -5.88 -10.35 -8.63
N LEU A 162 -4.69 -10.11 -8.06
CA LEU A 162 -3.70 -9.20 -8.64
C LEU A 162 -3.24 -9.66 -10.03
N SER A 163 -3.19 -10.98 -10.28
CA SER A 163 -2.87 -11.53 -11.59
C SER A 163 -3.89 -11.15 -12.69
N GLY A 164 -5.11 -10.76 -12.31
CA GLY A 164 -6.14 -10.27 -13.23
C GLY A 164 -5.93 -8.83 -13.71
N LEU A 165 -4.99 -8.08 -13.13
CA LEU A 165 -4.70 -6.70 -13.54
C LEU A 165 -3.91 -6.63 -14.86
N PRO A 166 -4.01 -5.49 -15.59
CA PRO A 166 -3.24 -5.28 -16.83
C PRO A 166 -1.74 -5.46 -16.61
N GLU A 167 -1.05 -6.04 -17.59
CA GLU A 167 0.40 -6.25 -17.51
C GLU A 167 1.20 -4.94 -17.47
N SER A 168 0.64 -3.87 -18.04
CA SER A 168 1.22 -2.52 -17.98
C SER A 168 1.12 -1.88 -16.59
N SER A 169 0.35 -2.45 -15.65
CA SER A 169 0.18 -1.87 -14.32
C SER A 169 1.52 -1.79 -13.60
N ALA A 170 1.93 -0.58 -13.22
CA ALA A 170 3.15 -0.35 -12.47
C ALA A 170 2.98 -0.80 -11.01
N VAL A 171 3.98 -1.50 -10.48
CA VAL A 171 4.00 -2.06 -9.12
C VAL A 171 4.89 -1.21 -8.24
N TYR A 172 4.33 -0.75 -7.13
CA TYR A 172 4.98 0.08 -6.11
C TYR A 172 4.84 -0.59 -4.73
N PRO A 173 5.88 -1.35 -4.29
CA PRO A 173 5.83 -2.15 -3.06
C PRO A 173 5.97 -1.34 -1.77
N GLY A 174 5.65 -1.92 -0.62
CA GLY A 174 5.91 -1.33 0.70
C GLY A 174 7.39 -1.30 1.08
N HIS A 175 8.18 -2.25 0.56
CA HIS A 175 9.62 -2.36 0.81
C HIS A 175 10.43 -2.71 -0.45
N SER A 176 11.70 -2.31 -0.46
CA SER A 176 12.69 -2.64 -1.50
C SER A 176 13.57 -3.82 -1.08
N TYR A 177 13.06 -5.05 -1.17
CA TYR A 177 13.89 -6.23 -0.93
C TYR A 177 14.64 -6.71 -2.17
N ASN A 178 13.96 -6.77 -3.31
CA ASN A 178 14.50 -7.29 -4.58
C ASN A 178 14.30 -6.30 -5.75
N GLY A 179 14.06 -5.03 -5.43
CA GLY A 179 13.90 -3.93 -6.38
C GLY A 179 12.88 -2.89 -5.93
N ASP A 180 13.01 -1.68 -6.47
CA ASP A 180 12.20 -0.53 -6.03
C ASP A 180 10.82 -0.46 -6.70
N LYS A 181 10.72 -0.91 -7.95
CA LYS A 181 9.49 -0.86 -8.75
C LYS A 181 9.52 -1.88 -9.88
N SER A 182 8.35 -2.27 -10.37
CA SER A 182 8.22 -3.17 -11.53
C SER A 182 6.90 -2.95 -12.28
N THR A 183 6.50 -3.91 -13.12
CA THR A 183 5.17 -4.00 -13.70
C THR A 183 4.56 -5.37 -13.44
N LEU A 184 3.23 -5.46 -13.45
CA LEU A 184 2.52 -6.74 -13.31
C LEU A 184 2.96 -7.75 -14.37
N GLY A 185 3.24 -7.31 -15.60
CA GLY A 185 3.76 -8.19 -16.67
C GLY A 185 5.10 -8.84 -16.30
N VAL A 186 6.07 -8.05 -15.84
CA VAL A 186 7.36 -8.58 -15.36
C VAL A 186 7.15 -9.49 -14.16
N GLN A 187 6.29 -9.12 -13.22
CA GLN A 187 6.01 -9.97 -12.06
C GLN A 187 5.36 -11.30 -12.46
N LYS A 188 4.46 -11.33 -13.45
CA LYS A 188 3.86 -12.58 -13.96
C LYS A 188 4.89 -13.50 -14.59
N GLU A 189 5.98 -12.96 -15.12
CA GLU A 189 7.06 -13.75 -15.74
C GLU A 189 8.07 -14.28 -14.70
N TYR A 190 8.39 -13.47 -13.67
CA TYR A 190 9.52 -13.72 -12.77
C TYR A 190 9.17 -13.93 -11.29
N ASN A 191 8.07 -13.38 -10.77
CA ASN A 191 7.68 -13.55 -9.37
C ASN A 191 7.11 -14.96 -9.16
N LEU A 192 7.76 -15.77 -8.31
CA LEU A 192 7.37 -17.15 -8.05
C LEU A 192 5.90 -17.27 -7.63
N TYR A 193 5.50 -16.47 -6.66
CA TYR A 193 4.16 -16.50 -6.07
C TYR A 193 3.09 -16.13 -7.09
N LEU A 194 3.34 -15.09 -7.90
CA LEU A 194 2.39 -14.68 -8.94
C LEU A 194 2.26 -15.72 -10.06
N LYS A 195 3.35 -16.42 -10.40
CA LYS A 195 3.32 -17.54 -11.35
C LYS A 195 2.51 -18.72 -10.81
N LEU A 196 2.72 -19.07 -9.55
CA LEU A 196 1.98 -20.16 -8.89
C LEU A 196 0.49 -19.83 -8.81
N ALA A 197 0.13 -18.59 -8.46
CA ALA A 197 -1.25 -18.12 -8.46
C ALA A 197 -1.88 -18.17 -9.86
N LEU A 198 -1.21 -17.61 -10.88
CA LEU A 198 -1.66 -17.61 -12.27
C LEU A 198 -1.87 -19.03 -12.83
N ALA A 199 -1.01 -19.97 -12.44
CA ALA A 199 -1.09 -21.36 -12.87
C ALA A 199 -2.08 -22.21 -12.05
N GLY A 200 -2.78 -21.64 -11.05
CA GLY A 200 -3.69 -22.39 -10.18
C GLY A 200 -2.98 -23.38 -9.23
N ARG A 201 -1.68 -23.21 -8.98
CA ARG A 201 -0.85 -24.13 -8.18
C ARG A 201 -0.88 -23.77 -6.69
N ARG A 202 -2.08 -23.81 -6.07
CA ARG A 202 -2.32 -23.41 -4.68
C ARG A 202 -1.40 -24.12 -3.68
N ASP A 203 -1.35 -25.45 -3.70
CA ASP A 203 -0.54 -26.23 -2.75
C ASP A 203 0.95 -25.88 -2.77
N GLU A 204 1.48 -25.49 -3.93
CA GLU A 204 2.88 -25.08 -4.05
C GLU A 204 3.10 -23.65 -3.58
N PHE A 205 2.14 -22.76 -3.81
CA PHE A 205 2.17 -21.41 -3.25
C PHE A 205 2.21 -21.47 -1.72
N LEU A 206 1.30 -22.24 -1.12
CA LEU A 206 1.20 -22.37 0.34
C LEU A 206 2.46 -22.97 0.95
N LYS A 207 3.16 -23.85 0.23
CA LYS A 207 4.45 -24.40 0.67
C LYS A 207 5.61 -23.42 0.51
N ALA A 208 5.54 -22.50 -0.46
CA ALA A 208 6.62 -21.56 -0.76
C ALA A 208 6.65 -20.38 0.20
N VAL A 209 5.50 -19.99 0.77
CA VAL A 209 5.36 -18.79 1.60
C VAL A 209 5.56 -19.02 3.12
N VAL A 210 5.71 -20.28 3.53
CA VAL A 210 5.86 -20.72 4.93
C VAL A 210 7.31 -21.02 5.26
#